data_AF-A0A8S9Q9R2-F1
#
_entry.id   AF-A0A8S9Q9R2-F1
#
_cell.length_a   1.000
_cell.length_b   1.000
_cell.length_c   1.000
_cell.angle_alpha   90.00
_cell.angle_beta   90.00
_cell.angle_gamma   90.00
#
_symmetry.space_group_name_H-M   'P 1'
#
loop_
_entity.id
_entity.type
_entity.pdbx_description
1 polymer ?
#
loop_
_entity_poly.entity_id
_entity_poly.type
_entity_poly.pdbx_seq_one_letter_code
_entity_poly.pdbx_strand_id
1 'polypeptide(L)'
;MSEPSQASNPCALIGIVKNPDGTITRDPTRFPCVPAAPDPSPQVISKDIIVSDSTWMRLYLPTTALRLPKQKLSPVVYYHGGGFITGSVDFKLYDDFCSRMARELNVVVASPSYRLAPEHSSRRRTTTERTL
;
A
#
# COMPACT_ATOMS: atom_id res chain seq x y z
N MET A 1 -40.67 20.94 -3.90
CA MET A 1 -39.47 20.96 -3.03
C MET A 1 -38.40 20.21 -3.77
N SER A 2 -37.37 20.93 -4.24
CA SER A 2 -36.29 20.34 -5.01
C SER A 2 -35.39 19.56 -4.06
N GLU A 3 -35.22 18.27 -4.31
CA GLU A 3 -34.22 17.42 -3.64
C GLU A 3 -32.87 18.15 -3.60
N PRO A 4 -32.20 18.24 -2.44
CA PRO A 4 -30.87 18.82 -2.39
C PRO A 4 -29.95 17.96 -3.27
N SER A 5 -29.37 18.60 -4.29
CA SER A 5 -28.36 18.02 -5.16
C SER A 5 -27.36 17.25 -4.29
N GLN A 6 -27.25 15.95 -4.54
CA GLN A 6 -26.16 15.12 -4.02
C GLN A 6 -24.84 15.77 -4.46
N ALA A 7 -24.28 16.63 -3.62
CA ALA A 7 -22.85 16.87 -3.63
C ALA A 7 -22.23 15.48 -3.44
N SER A 8 -21.61 14.96 -4.50
CA SER A 8 -21.02 13.63 -4.53
C SER A 8 -20.17 13.44 -3.28
N ASN A 9 -20.57 12.51 -2.40
CA ASN A 9 -19.87 12.27 -1.15
C ASN A 9 -18.39 11.94 -1.47
N PRO A 10 -17.43 12.82 -1.18
CA PRO A 10 -16.06 12.67 -1.66
C PRO A 10 -15.36 11.46 -1.02
N CYS A 11 -15.80 11.05 0.17
CA CYS A 11 -15.30 9.84 0.82
C CYS A 11 -15.79 8.58 0.10
N ALA A 12 -17.04 8.56 -0.37
CA ALA A 12 -17.59 7.43 -1.11
C ALA A 12 -16.83 7.20 -2.43
N LEU A 13 -16.38 8.27 -3.10
CA LEU A 13 -15.54 8.17 -4.31
C LEU A 13 -14.25 7.39 -4.07
N ILE A 14 -13.73 7.41 -2.84
CA ILE A 14 -12.52 6.68 -2.42
C ILE A 14 -12.80 5.43 -1.57
N GLY A 15 -14.06 4.97 -1.52
CA GLY A 15 -14.45 3.73 -0.84
C GLY A 15 -14.40 3.87 0.67
N ILE A 16 -14.68 5.07 1.17
CA ILE A 16 -14.69 5.40 2.59
C ILE A 16 -16.08 5.86 2.99
N VAL A 17 -16.59 5.26 4.07
CA VAL A 17 -17.77 5.73 4.79
C VAL A 17 -17.30 6.38 6.08
N LYS A 18 -17.71 7.63 6.32
CA LYS A 18 -17.51 8.30 7.62
C LYS A 18 -18.60 7.85 8.57
N ASN A 19 -18.22 7.35 9.74
CA ASN A 19 -19.15 6.90 10.77
C ASN A 19 -19.54 8.09 11.68
N PRO A 20 -20.70 8.05 12.36
CA PRO A 20 -21.14 9.11 13.26
C PRO A 20 -20.19 9.39 14.44
N ASP A 21 -19.42 8.39 14.87
CA ASP A 21 -18.44 8.47 15.97
C ASP A 21 -17.08 9.08 15.54
N GLY A 22 -16.95 9.50 14.28
CA GLY A 22 -15.72 10.06 13.73
C GLY A 22 -14.71 9.03 13.22
N THR A 23 -14.98 7.73 13.35
CA THR A 23 -14.20 6.67 12.70
C THR A 23 -14.54 6.56 11.22
N ILE A 24 -13.79 5.72 10.49
CA ILE A 24 -14.05 5.43 9.08
C ILE A 24 -14.17 3.93 8.83
N THR A 25 -15.05 3.58 7.90
CA THR A 25 -15.16 2.23 7.34
C THR A 25 -14.63 2.25 5.91
N ARG A 26 -13.71 1.35 5.59
CA ARG A 26 -13.12 1.18 4.25
C ARG A 26 -13.84 0.03 3.56
N ASP A 27 -14.21 0.23 2.31
CA ASP A 27 -14.72 -0.85 1.45
C ASP A 27 -13.57 -1.80 1.07
N PRO A 28 -13.56 -3.05 1.57
CA PRO A 28 -12.50 -4.00 1.28
C PRO A 28 -12.58 -4.55 -0.15
N THR A 29 -13.70 -4.32 -0.85
CA THR A 29 -13.94 -4.85 -2.20
C THR A 29 -13.57 -3.88 -3.31
N ARG A 30 -13.16 -2.64 -2.94
CA ARG A 30 -12.82 -1.58 -3.89
C ARG A 30 -11.78 -2.01 -4.93
N PHE A 31 -10.80 -2.81 -4.50
CA PHE A 31 -9.80 -3.41 -5.39
C PHE A 31 -9.62 -4.89 -5.02
N PRO A 32 -9.42 -5.78 -6.01
CA PRO A 32 -9.14 -7.17 -5.73
C PRO A 32 -7.76 -7.31 -5.06
N CYS A 33 -7.69 -8.11 -4.00
CA CYS A 33 -6.42 -8.56 -3.41
C CYS A 33 -5.86 -9.76 -4.17
N VAL A 34 -4.53 -9.84 -4.26
CA VAL A 34 -3.82 -10.98 -4.85
C VAL A 34 -2.76 -11.53 -3.89
N PRO A 35 -2.65 -12.86 -3.75
CA PRO A 35 -1.58 -13.45 -2.95
C PRO A 35 -0.22 -13.18 -3.60
N ALA A 36 0.84 -13.25 -2.80
CA ALA A 36 2.19 -13.29 -3.36
C ALA A 36 2.32 -14.51 -4.29
N ALA A 37 3.10 -14.37 -5.36
CA ALA A 37 3.36 -15.41 -6.34
C ALA A 37 4.81 -15.92 -6.17
N PRO A 38 5.03 -16.89 -5.26
CA PRO A 38 6.36 -17.45 -5.04
C PRO A 38 6.79 -18.42 -6.15
N ASP A 39 5.81 -18.95 -6.89
CA ASP A 39 6.05 -19.81 -8.06
C ASP A 39 6.41 -18.93 -9.27
N PRO A 40 7.37 -19.30 -10.12
CA PRO A 40 7.84 -18.43 -11.19
C PRO A 40 6.78 -18.30 -12.30
N SER A 41 5.84 -17.37 -12.10
CA SER A 41 5.30 -16.55 -13.19
C SER A 41 6.49 -15.96 -13.94
N PRO A 42 6.53 -15.95 -15.29
CA PRO A 42 7.78 -16.07 -16.05
C PRO A 42 8.83 -14.95 -15.86
N GLN A 43 8.54 -13.87 -15.12
CA GLN A 43 9.35 -12.65 -15.12
C GLN A 43 9.62 -12.06 -13.73
N VAL A 44 8.73 -12.24 -12.74
CA VAL A 44 8.90 -11.70 -11.38
C VAL A 44 8.32 -12.67 -10.36
N ILE A 45 9.09 -12.92 -9.31
CA ILE A 45 8.67 -13.69 -8.13
C ILE A 45 8.34 -12.69 -7.03
N SER A 46 7.22 -12.90 -6.32
CA SER A 46 6.88 -12.10 -5.15
C SER A 46 6.75 -12.92 -3.89
N LYS A 47 7.10 -12.32 -2.74
CA LYS A 47 7.07 -12.96 -1.43
C LYS A 47 6.73 -11.97 -0.33
N ASP A 48 5.83 -12.38 0.56
CA ASP A 48 5.48 -11.61 1.76
C ASP A 48 6.44 -11.92 2.90
N ILE A 49 6.90 -10.88 3.60
CA ILE A 49 7.81 -10.95 4.74
C ILE A 49 7.23 -10.14 5.89
N ILE A 50 7.15 -10.76 7.06
CA ILE A 50 6.75 -10.09 8.30
C ILE A 50 7.93 -9.25 8.78
N VAL A 51 7.70 -7.95 8.99
CA VAL A 51 8.73 -6.99 9.45
C VAL A 51 8.58 -6.74 10.96
N SER A 52 7.34 -6.72 11.46
CA SER A 52 6.99 -6.61 12.88
C SER A 52 5.58 -7.17 13.12
N ASP A 53 5.13 -7.18 14.37
CA ASP A 53 3.80 -7.66 14.77
C ASP A 53 2.63 -6.98 14.04
N SER A 54 2.84 -5.75 13.54
CA SER A 54 1.79 -4.94 12.89
C SER A 54 2.13 -4.53 11.46
N THR A 55 3.22 -5.03 10.89
CA THR A 55 3.68 -4.61 9.55
C THR A 55 4.39 -5.75 8.84
N TRP A 56 4.00 -5.97 7.60
CA TRP A 56 4.65 -6.87 6.66
C TRP A 56 4.99 -6.11 5.39
N MET A 57 5.75 -6.71 4.49
CA MET A 57 6.04 -6.15 3.18
C MET A 57 6.06 -7.24 2.12
N ARG A 58 5.73 -6.88 0.88
CA ARG A 58 5.92 -7.75 -0.29
C ARG A 58 7.20 -7.38 -1.00
N LEU A 59 8.07 -8.37 -1.19
CA LEU A 59 9.24 -8.27 -2.05
C LEU A 59 8.91 -8.74 -3.45
N TYR A 60 9.49 -8.08 -4.45
CA TYR A 60 9.43 -8.46 -5.86
C TYR A 60 10.86 -8.61 -6.39
N LEU A 61 11.15 -9.80 -6.93
CA LEU A 61 12.44 -10.16 -7.48
C LEU A 61 12.29 -10.51 -8.97
N PRO A 62 12.90 -9.76 -9.89
CA PRO A 62 12.87 -10.13 -11.30
C PRO A 62 13.67 -11.41 -11.54
N THR A 63 13.13 -12.33 -12.34
CA THR A 63 13.73 -13.67 -12.56
C THR A 63 15.04 -13.61 -13.33
N THR A 64 15.32 -12.50 -14.02
CA THR A 64 16.64 -12.18 -14.61
C THR A 64 17.75 -12.19 -13.56
N ALA A 65 17.47 -11.75 -12.33
CA ALA A 65 18.40 -11.77 -11.21
C ALA A 65 18.89 -13.17 -10.86
N LEU A 66 17.99 -14.17 -10.98
CA LEU A 66 18.30 -15.56 -10.69
C LEU A 66 19.25 -16.17 -11.73
N ARG A 67 19.25 -15.65 -12.96
CA ARG A 67 20.13 -16.12 -14.04
C ARG A 67 21.52 -15.49 -13.98
N LEU A 68 21.68 -14.35 -13.31
CA LEU A 68 22.94 -13.61 -13.19
C LEU A 68 23.30 -13.40 -11.71
N PRO A 69 23.62 -14.47 -10.96
CA PRO A 69 23.77 -14.42 -9.50
C PRO A 69 24.90 -13.51 -8.97
N LYS A 70 25.80 -13.03 -9.85
CA LYS A 70 26.87 -12.09 -9.50
C LYS A 70 26.47 -10.61 -9.69
N GLN A 71 25.33 -10.33 -10.32
CA GLN A 71 24.85 -8.97 -10.55
C GLN A 71 24.05 -8.49 -9.33
N LYS A 72 24.56 -7.47 -8.63
CA LYS A 72 23.80 -6.80 -7.58
C LYS A 72 22.67 -5.98 -8.20
N LEU A 73 21.45 -6.19 -7.72
CA LEU A 73 20.31 -5.36 -8.09
C LEU A 73 20.15 -4.20 -7.10
N SER A 74 19.77 -3.03 -7.62
CA SER A 74 19.42 -1.88 -6.80
C SER A 74 18.07 -2.13 -6.09
N PRO A 75 17.94 -1.80 -4.79
CA PRO A 75 16.67 -1.87 -4.10
C PRO A 75 15.83 -0.61 -4.34
N VAL A 76 14.52 -0.78 -4.44
CA VAL A 76 13.52 0.31 -4.45
C VAL A 76 12.50 0.02 -3.36
N VAL A 77 12.20 1.02 -2.53
CA VAL A 77 11.12 0.95 -1.55
C VAL A 77 9.93 1.74 -2.09
N TYR A 78 8.82 1.06 -2.36
CA TYR A 78 7.61 1.66 -2.91
C TYR A 78 6.50 1.71 -1.86
N TYR A 79 6.01 2.91 -1.54
CA TYR A 79 4.85 3.09 -0.68
C TYR A 79 3.61 3.29 -1.54
N HIS A 80 2.58 2.46 -1.34
CA HIS A 80 1.34 2.59 -2.08
C HIS A 80 0.62 3.91 -1.80
N GLY A 81 -0.16 4.39 -2.77
CA GLY A 81 -0.99 5.59 -2.63
C GLY A 81 -2.21 5.37 -1.72
N GLY A 82 -3.18 6.30 -1.78
CA GLY A 82 -4.40 6.25 -0.96
C GLY A 82 -4.43 7.24 0.20
N GLY A 83 -3.57 8.27 0.15
CA GLY A 83 -3.61 9.42 1.05
C GLY A 83 -3.38 9.08 2.52
N PHE A 84 -2.65 8.00 2.80
CA PHE A 84 -2.44 7.41 4.13
C PHE A 84 -3.70 6.82 4.80
N ILE A 85 -4.84 6.85 4.11
CA ILE A 85 -6.13 6.46 4.69
C ILE A 85 -6.64 5.17 4.06
N THR A 86 -6.27 4.82 2.82
CA THR A 86 -6.70 3.59 2.15
C THR A 86 -5.57 2.97 1.33
N GLY A 87 -5.79 1.77 0.81
CA GLY A 87 -4.82 0.99 0.04
C GLY A 87 -4.24 -0.19 0.85
N SER A 88 -3.68 -1.15 0.13
CA SER A 88 -2.95 -2.29 0.69
C SER A 88 -1.93 -2.80 -0.31
N VAL A 89 -0.84 -3.40 0.19
CA VAL A 89 0.24 -3.97 -0.64
C VAL A 89 -0.25 -5.08 -1.57
N ASP A 90 -1.26 -5.84 -1.15
CA ASP A 90 -1.84 -6.95 -1.90
C ASP A 90 -2.91 -6.52 -2.90
N PHE A 91 -3.28 -5.23 -2.98
CA PHE A 91 -4.20 -4.78 -4.03
C PHE A 91 -3.56 -4.99 -5.40
N LYS A 92 -4.29 -5.64 -6.30
CA LYS A 92 -3.81 -6.01 -7.65
C LYS A 92 -3.21 -4.84 -8.40
N LEU A 93 -3.77 -3.64 -8.26
CA LEU A 93 -3.25 -2.41 -8.88
C LEU A 93 -1.80 -2.13 -8.46
N TYR A 94 -1.49 -2.24 -7.17
CA TYR A 94 -0.15 -1.99 -6.65
C TYR A 94 0.78 -3.19 -6.89
N ASP A 95 0.23 -4.41 -6.86
CA ASP A 95 0.98 -5.62 -7.19
C ASP A 95 1.47 -5.62 -8.65
N ASP A 96 0.58 -5.34 -9.60
CA ASP A 96 0.90 -5.21 -11.03
C ASP A 96 1.95 -4.11 -11.25
N PHE A 97 1.82 -2.97 -10.56
CA PHE A 97 2.74 -1.86 -10.66
C PHE A 97 4.15 -2.22 -10.14
N CYS A 98 4.24 -2.83 -8.96
CA CYS A 98 5.52 -3.24 -8.39
C CYS A 98 6.19 -4.35 -9.20
N SER A 99 5.40 -5.32 -9.69
CA SER A 99 5.88 -6.38 -10.57
C SER A 99 6.42 -5.81 -11.88
N ARG A 100 5.69 -4.89 -12.51
CA ARG A 100 6.16 -4.20 -13.72
C ARG A 100 7.43 -3.40 -13.46
N MET A 101 7.51 -2.66 -12.35
CA MET A 101 8.69 -1.89 -11.98
C MET A 101 9.93 -2.78 -11.78
N ALA A 102 9.79 -3.87 -11.02
CA ALA A 102 10.87 -4.83 -10.76
C ALA A 102 11.41 -5.40 -12.08
N ARG A 103 10.51 -5.75 -13.00
CA ARG A 103 10.85 -6.28 -14.33
C ARG A 103 11.52 -5.24 -15.23
N GLU A 104 10.88 -4.09 -15.44
CA GLU A 104 11.31 -3.12 -16.46
C GLU A 104 12.59 -2.39 -16.06
N LEU A 105 12.79 -2.15 -14.76
CA LEU A 105 14.00 -1.49 -14.26
C LEU A 105 15.08 -2.48 -13.82
N ASN A 106 14.78 -3.78 -13.80
CA ASN A 106 15.66 -4.84 -13.29
C ASN A 106 16.16 -4.51 -11.86
N VAL A 107 15.21 -4.25 -10.97
CA VAL A 107 15.44 -3.86 -9.56
C VAL A 107 14.70 -4.79 -8.61
N VAL A 108 15.13 -4.85 -7.36
CA VAL A 108 14.33 -5.47 -6.29
C VAL A 108 13.39 -4.41 -5.74
N VAL A 109 12.09 -4.70 -5.68
CA VAL A 109 11.10 -3.79 -5.10
C VAL A 109 10.64 -4.34 -3.75
N ALA A 110 10.63 -3.50 -2.72
CA ALA A 110 10.03 -3.76 -1.43
C ALA A 110 8.82 -2.83 -1.24
N SER A 111 7.64 -3.42 -1.02
CA SER A 111 6.38 -2.70 -0.82
C SER A 111 5.87 -2.95 0.60
N PRO A 112 6.13 -2.04 1.57
CA PRO A 112 5.68 -2.20 2.95
C PRO A 112 4.19 -1.92 3.12
N SER A 113 3.53 -2.77 3.90
CA SER A 113 2.13 -2.66 4.32
C SER A 113 2.07 -1.74 5.53
N TYR A 114 2.09 -0.44 5.24
CA TYR A 114 2.13 0.59 6.26
C TYR A 114 0.77 0.78 6.91
N ARG A 115 0.80 1.27 8.16
CA ARG A 115 -0.39 1.53 8.97
C ARG A 115 -1.17 2.74 8.46
N LEU A 116 -2.49 2.64 8.44
CA LEU A 116 -3.38 3.68 7.92
C LEU A 116 -3.92 4.60 9.03
N ALA A 117 -4.19 5.84 8.66
CA ALA A 117 -4.95 6.80 9.45
C ALA A 117 -6.45 6.59 9.25
N PRO A 118 -7.30 6.94 10.24
CA PRO A 118 -6.98 7.68 11.47
C PRO A 118 -6.39 6.84 12.61
N GLU A 119 -6.50 5.52 12.55
CA GLU A 119 -6.13 4.58 13.64
C GLU A 119 -4.66 4.72 14.05
N HIS A 120 -3.80 5.06 13.09
CA HIS A 120 -2.38 5.28 13.30
C HIS A 120 -1.93 6.65 12.80
N SER A 121 -2.54 7.72 13.31
CA SER A 121 -2.16 9.09 12.94
C SER A 121 -0.72 9.44 13.31
N SER A 122 -0.09 10.31 12.52
CA SER A 122 1.14 10.99 12.90
C SER A 122 0.83 11.89 14.09
N ARG A 123 1.26 11.46 15.28
CA ARG A 123 1.06 12.15 16.56
C ARG A 123 1.22 13.67 16.42
N ARG A 124 0.14 14.42 16.66
CA ARG A 124 0.22 15.88 16.86
C ARG A 124 1.11 16.11 18.08
N ARG A 125 2.32 16.68 17.90
CA ARG A 125 3.03 17.26 19.05
C ARG A 125 2.16 18.41 19.56
N THR A 126 1.48 18.21 20.67
CA THR A 126 0.96 19.31 21.47
C THR A 126 2.18 20.03 22.03
N THR A 127 2.56 21.16 21.43
CA THR A 127 3.47 22.11 22.07
C THR A 127 2.71 22.65 23.28
N THR A 128 2.89 22.03 24.45
CA THR A 128 2.57 22.70 25.70
C THR A 128 3.61 23.80 25.84
N GLU A 129 3.17 25.07 25.77
CA GLU A 129 3.98 26.23 26.08
C GLU A 129 4.71 26.01 27.41
N ARG A 130 6.04 26.18 27.40
CA ARG A 130 6.79 26.47 28.61
C ARG A 130 6.42 27.90 29.00
N THR A 131 5.52 28.04 29.97
CA THR A 131 5.44 29.27 30.75
C THR A 131 6.74 29.38 31.56
N LEU A 132 7.52 30.42 31.28
CA LEU A 132 8.60 30.91 32.15
C LEU A 132 8.01 31.61 33.36
#